data_AF-A0A5D3YGY7-F1
#
_entry.id   AF-A0A5D3YGY7-F1
#
_cell.length_a   1.000
_cell.length_b   1.000
_cell.length_c   1.000
_cell.angle_alpha   90.00
_cell.angle_beta   90.00
_cell.angle_gamma   90.00
#
_symmetry.space_group_name_H-M   'P 1'
#
loop_
_entity.id
_entity.type
_entity.pdbx_description
1 polymer ?
#
loop_
_entity_poly.entity_id
_entity_poly.type
_entity_poly.pdbx_seq_one_letter_code
_entity_poly.pdbx_strand_id
1 'polypeptide(L)'
;MTDYSNSEDQEQLESYLNIHLKKDEQSKPPAEKIEALHKRDRNKWIQLVINILAILFFGYSFYYDITQLSQTFFIIIFAVFVINVGLIFYQRNQIQDLIDYLQWKQQHEEE
;
A
#
# COMPACT_ATOMS: atom_id res chain seq x y z
N MET A 1 -13.04 12.80 -4.89
CA MET A 1 -12.91 13.48 -3.59
C MET A 1 -14.06 12.95 -2.77
N THR A 2 -13.77 12.09 -1.81
CA THR A 2 -14.76 11.34 -1.03
C THR A 2 -15.53 12.30 -0.14
N ASP A 3 -16.85 12.17 -0.07
CA ASP A 3 -17.70 13.00 0.79
C ASP A 3 -17.84 12.31 2.15
N TYR A 4 -17.02 12.73 3.11
CA TYR A 4 -16.95 12.12 4.44
C TYR A 4 -18.18 12.42 5.33
N SER A 5 -19.11 13.26 4.85
CA SER A 5 -20.37 13.60 5.55
C SER A 5 -21.50 12.61 5.28
N ASN A 6 -21.32 11.72 4.30
CA ASN A 6 -22.33 10.74 3.91
C ASN A 6 -22.18 9.43 4.71
N SER A 7 -23.27 8.96 5.32
CA SER A 7 -23.26 7.78 6.20
C SER A 7 -22.92 6.47 5.48
N GLU A 8 -23.29 6.33 4.20
CA GLU A 8 -22.90 5.15 3.40
C GLU A 8 -21.38 5.08 3.14
N ASP A 9 -20.75 6.23 2.93
CA ASP A 9 -19.30 6.30 2.71
C ASP A 9 -18.53 6.03 4.02
N GLN A 10 -19.07 6.46 5.17
CA GLN A 10 -18.51 6.14 6.49
C GLN A 10 -18.55 4.64 6.82
N GLU A 11 -19.65 3.94 6.54
CA GLU A 11 -19.76 2.49 6.77
C GLU A 11 -18.80 1.70 5.89
N GLN A 12 -18.62 2.11 4.62
CA GLN A 12 -17.64 1.48 3.74
C GLN A 12 -16.20 1.70 4.25
N LEU A 13 -15.87 2.93 4.67
CA LEU A 13 -14.56 3.26 5.21
C LEU A 13 -14.28 2.49 6.51
N GLU A 14 -15.26 2.34 7.41
CA GLU A 14 -15.11 1.50 8.61
C GLU A 14 -14.91 0.02 8.26
N SER A 15 -15.59 -0.50 7.24
CA SER A 15 -15.37 -1.87 6.75
C SER A 15 -13.95 -2.06 6.20
N TYR A 16 -13.44 -1.11 5.40
CA TYR A 16 -12.07 -1.13 4.90
C TYR A 16 -11.03 -1.00 6.01
N LEU A 17 -11.31 -0.17 7.02
CA LEU A 17 -10.52 -0.04 8.24
C LEU A 17 -10.41 -1.38 8.97
N ASN A 18 -11.52 -2.12 9.05
CA ASN A 18 -11.63 -3.45 9.67
C ASN A 18 -10.78 -4.51 8.94
N ILE A 19 -10.64 -4.38 7.62
CA ILE A 19 -9.82 -5.28 6.78
C ILE A 19 -8.33 -4.94 6.90
N HIS A 20 -7.98 -3.65 6.98
CA HIS A 20 -6.58 -3.20 6.96
C HIS A 20 -5.90 -3.14 8.33
N LEU A 21 -6.64 -2.95 9.43
CA LEU A 21 -6.11 -2.99 10.81
C LEU A 21 -6.28 -4.38 11.43
N LYS A 22 -5.22 -4.88 12.08
CA LYS A 22 -5.31 -6.13 12.86
C LYS A 22 -6.24 -5.91 14.05
N LYS A 23 -6.93 -6.96 14.52
CA LYS A 23 -7.87 -6.89 15.66
C LYS A 23 -7.33 -6.14 16.89
N ASP A 24 -6.02 -6.25 17.16
CA ASP A 24 -5.36 -5.58 18.30
C ASP A 24 -5.10 -4.08 18.09
N GLU A 25 -5.17 -3.59 16.84
CA GLU A 25 -4.99 -2.18 16.49
C GLU A 25 -6.34 -1.44 16.41
N GLN A 26 -7.45 -2.17 16.37
CA GLN A 26 -8.80 -1.60 16.30
C GLN A 26 -9.29 -0.99 17.61
N SER A 27 -8.81 -1.48 18.75
CA SER A 27 -9.13 -0.97 20.07
C SER A 27 -8.30 0.26 20.47
N LYS A 28 -7.32 0.64 19.64
CA LYS A 28 -6.39 1.72 19.95
C LYS A 28 -6.96 3.10 19.64
N PRO A 29 -6.46 4.15 20.31
CA PRO A 29 -6.83 5.53 20.01
C PRO A 29 -6.62 5.89 18.53
N PRO A 30 -7.40 6.81 17.95
CA PRO A 30 -7.29 7.22 16.54
C PRO A 30 -5.86 7.58 16.12
N ALA A 31 -5.12 8.27 16.99
CA ALA A 31 -3.72 8.63 16.77
C ALA A 31 -2.79 7.41 16.59
N GLU A 32 -2.97 6.35 17.38
CA GLU A 32 -2.16 5.12 17.26
C GLU A 32 -2.53 4.32 15.99
N LYS A 33 -3.79 4.39 15.54
CA LYS A 33 -4.22 3.79 14.26
C LYS A 33 -3.57 4.49 13.07
N ILE A 34 -3.50 5.83 13.10
CA ILE A 34 -2.82 6.64 12.09
C ILE A 34 -1.32 6.31 12.04
N GLU A 35 -0.67 6.18 13.20
CA GLU A 35 0.76 5.81 13.26
C GLU A 35 1.01 4.41 12.66
N ALA A 36 0.15 3.44 12.96
CA ALA A 36 0.22 2.09 12.39
C ALA A 36 0.04 2.08 10.86
N LEU A 37 -0.89 2.89 10.34
CA LEU A 37 -1.11 3.06 8.90
C LEU A 37 0.08 3.74 8.22
N HIS A 38 0.67 4.78 8.82
CA HIS A 38 1.91 5.39 8.32
C HIS A 38 3.09 4.41 8.28
N LYS A 39 3.22 3.56 9.32
CA LYS A 39 4.26 2.52 9.33
C LYS A 39 4.05 1.50 8.21
N ARG A 40 2.80 1.14 7.91
CA ARG A 40 2.46 0.27 6.76
C ARG A 40 2.80 0.95 5.43
N ASP A 41 2.45 2.21 5.24
CA ASP A 41 2.79 2.99 4.04
C ASP A 41 4.32 2.98 3.79
N ARG A 42 5.11 3.27 4.83
CA ARG A 42 6.58 3.23 4.71
C ARG A 42 7.11 1.86 4.32
N ASN A 43 6.56 0.78 4.89
CA ASN A 43 6.96 -0.58 4.50
C ASN A 43 6.63 -0.89 3.03
N LYS A 44 5.53 -0.35 2.49
CA LYS A 44 5.18 -0.50 1.07
C LYS A 44 6.18 0.22 0.17
N TRP A 45 6.63 1.40 0.55
CA TRP A 45 7.72 2.11 -0.14
C TRP A 45 9.03 1.32 -0.14
N ILE A 46 9.41 0.73 0.99
CA ILE A 46 10.60 -0.14 1.07
C ILE A 46 10.46 -1.34 0.12
N GLN A 47 9.28 -1.98 0.10
CA GLN A 47 9.00 -3.08 -0.81
C GLN A 47 9.07 -2.67 -2.29
N LEU A 48 8.60 -1.47 -2.63
CA LEU A 48 8.72 -0.91 -3.97
C LEU A 48 10.19 -0.72 -4.37
N VAL A 49 11.00 -0.13 -3.48
CA VAL A 49 12.45 0.07 -3.72
C VAL A 49 13.15 -1.27 -3.94
N ILE A 50 12.87 -2.27 -3.11
CA ILE A 50 13.46 -3.61 -3.27
C ILE A 50 13.07 -4.24 -4.61
N ASN A 51 11.80 -4.13 -5.02
CA ASN A 51 11.34 -4.61 -6.33
C ASN A 51 12.07 -3.90 -7.48
N ILE A 52 12.28 -2.57 -7.40
CA ILE A 52 13.01 -1.81 -8.41
C ILE A 52 14.47 -2.26 -8.47
N LEU A 53 15.12 -2.46 -7.31
CA LEU A 53 16.49 -2.98 -7.28
C LEU A 53 16.59 -4.38 -7.89
N ALA A 54 15.60 -5.24 -7.64
CA ALA A 54 15.55 -6.57 -8.24
C ALA A 54 15.43 -6.49 -9.77
N ILE A 55 14.53 -5.66 -10.32
CA ILE A 55 14.39 -5.58 -11.79
C ILE A 55 15.62 -4.97 -12.45
N LEU A 56 16.29 -4.01 -11.80
CA LEU A 56 17.55 -3.45 -12.28
C LEU A 56 18.67 -4.50 -12.26
N PHE A 57 18.77 -5.28 -11.19
CA PHE A 57 19.76 -6.36 -11.08
C PHE A 57 19.54 -7.44 -12.13
N PHE A 58 18.32 -7.96 -12.27
CA PHE A 58 18.00 -8.98 -13.27
C PHE A 58 18.09 -8.42 -14.70
N GLY A 59 17.67 -7.18 -14.93
CA GLY A 59 17.80 -6.52 -16.22
C GLY A 59 19.25 -6.33 -16.66
N TYR A 60 20.11 -5.86 -15.75
CA TYR A 60 21.55 -5.75 -15.99
C TYR A 60 22.17 -7.14 -16.23
N SER A 61 21.87 -8.11 -15.37
CA SER A 61 22.40 -9.47 -15.49
C SER A 61 22.02 -10.13 -16.82
N PHE A 62 20.78 -9.93 -17.28
CA PHE A 62 20.30 -10.44 -18.57
C PHE A 62 20.97 -9.75 -19.75
N TYR A 63 21.13 -8.42 -19.71
CA TYR A 63 21.76 -7.67 -20.81
C TYR A 63 23.24 -8.05 -21.06
N TYR A 64 23.97 -8.40 -19.99
CA TYR A 64 25.37 -8.83 -20.07
C TYR A 64 25.53 -10.36 -20.21
N ASP A 65 24.46 -11.11 -20.48
CA ASP A 65 24.45 -12.58 -20.58
C ASP A 65 25.06 -13.28 -19.34
N ILE A 66 25.01 -12.63 -18.17
CA ILE A 66 25.52 -13.19 -16.91
C ILE A 66 24.60 -14.34 -16.46
N THR A 67 23.29 -14.21 -16.69
CA THR A 67 22.30 -15.25 -16.37
C THR A 67 21.85 -15.97 -17.64
N GLN A 68 21.77 -17.31 -17.57
CA GLN A 68 21.22 -18.15 -18.64
C GLN A 68 19.67 -18.14 -18.68
N LEU A 69 19.06 -17.08 -18.17
CA LEU A 69 17.60 -16.95 -18.15
C LEU A 69 17.11 -16.75 -19.58
N SER A 70 16.11 -17.52 -20.01
CA SER A 70 15.52 -17.30 -21.33
C SER A 70 14.74 -15.98 -21.35
N GLN A 71 14.62 -15.38 -22.54
CA GLN A 71 13.85 -14.16 -22.74
C GLN A 71 12.41 -14.30 -22.22
N THR A 72 11.80 -15.49 -22.35
CA THR A 72 10.46 -15.76 -21.82
C THR A 72 10.40 -15.59 -20.30
N PHE A 73 11.38 -16.12 -19.56
CA PHE A 73 11.42 -15.95 -18.11
C PHE A 73 11.63 -14.48 -17.71
N PHE A 74 12.47 -13.75 -18.46
CA PHE A 74 12.66 -12.31 -18.22
C PHE A 74 11.34 -11.53 -18.39
N ILE A 75 10.57 -11.81 -19.44
CA ILE A 75 9.25 -11.21 -19.67
C ILE A 75 8.28 -11.52 -18.53
N ILE A 76 8.26 -12.77 -18.03
CA ILE A 76 7.41 -13.15 -16.90
C ILE A 76 7.79 -12.37 -15.63
N ILE A 77 9.08 -12.30 -15.30
CA ILE A 77 9.57 -11.54 -14.14
C ILE A 77 9.17 -10.07 -14.27
N PHE A 78 9.35 -9.48 -15.46
CA PHE A 78 8.95 -8.11 -15.72
C PHE A 78 7.44 -7.89 -15.58
N ALA A 79 6.61 -8.80 -16.10
CA ALA A 79 5.16 -8.73 -15.95
C ALA A 79 4.72 -8.82 -14.49
N VAL A 80 5.30 -9.76 -13.72
CA VAL A 80 5.04 -9.89 -12.28
C VAL A 80 5.47 -8.62 -11.53
N PHE A 81 6.61 -8.03 -11.90
CA PHE A 81 7.08 -6.76 -11.34
C PHE A 81 6.06 -5.63 -11.58
N VAL A 82 5.59 -5.45 -12.81
CA VAL A 82 4.60 -4.41 -13.15
C VAL A 82 3.30 -4.61 -12.34
N ILE A 83 2.81 -5.84 -12.25
CA ILE A 83 1.62 -6.17 -11.45
C ILE A 83 1.87 -5.84 -9.96
N ASN A 84 3.02 -6.22 -9.43
CA ASN A 84 3.37 -5.97 -8.02
C ASN A 84 3.44 -4.47 -7.71
N VAL A 85 4.06 -3.69 -8.60
CA VAL A 85 4.12 -2.23 -8.50
C VAL A 85 2.72 -1.63 -8.52
N GLY A 86 1.87 -2.03 -9.47
CA GLY A 86 0.48 -1.56 -9.55
C GLY A 86 -0.32 -1.85 -8.29
N LEU A 87 -0.19 -3.06 -7.73
CA LEU A 87 -0.83 -3.44 -6.47
C LEU A 87 -0.32 -2.62 -5.28
N ILE A 88 0.99 -2.32 -5.22
CA ILE A 88 1.55 -1.47 -4.17
C ILE A 88 0.96 -0.06 -4.26
N PHE A 89 0.87 0.53 -5.45
CA PHE A 89 0.25 1.84 -5.64
C PHE A 89 -1.22 1.86 -5.21
N TYR A 90 -1.99 0.84 -5.59
CA TYR A 90 -3.39 0.73 -5.18
C TYR A 90 -3.55 0.65 -3.65
N GLN A 91 -2.77 -0.23 -3.00
CA GLN A 91 -2.79 -0.36 -1.54
C GLN A 91 -2.35 0.92 -0.84
N ARG A 92 -1.38 1.64 -1.42
CA ARG A 92 -0.89 2.91 -0.90
C ARG A 92 -2.01 3.96 -0.88
N ASN A 93 -2.73 4.11 -1.99
CA ASN A 93 -3.84 5.05 -2.06
C ASN A 93 -4.93 4.70 -1.03
N GLN A 94 -5.27 3.42 -0.87
CA GLN A 94 -6.22 3.00 0.17
C GLN A 94 -5.76 3.35 1.58
N ILE A 95 -4.47 3.15 1.89
CA ILE A 95 -3.91 3.50 3.22
C ILE A 95 -3.99 5.01 3.44
N GLN A 96 -3.71 5.81 2.42
CA GLN A 96 -3.79 7.27 2.48
C GLN A 96 -5.23 7.72 2.74
N ASP A 97 -6.21 7.18 1.99
CA ASP A 97 -7.64 7.49 2.18
C ASP A 97 -8.13 7.15 3.60
N LEU A 98 -7.63 6.04 4.18
CA LEU A 98 -7.94 5.64 5.55
C LEU A 98 -7.31 6.57 6.60
N ILE A 99 -6.09 7.06 6.36
CA ILE A 99 -5.44 8.06 7.23
C ILE A 99 -6.22 9.37 7.19
N ASP A 100 -6.56 9.86 6.00
CA ASP A 100 -7.29 11.11 5.80
C ASP A 100 -8.67 11.04 6.47
N TYR A 101 -9.38 9.91 6.34
CA TYR A 101 -10.64 9.66 7.03
C TYR A 101 -10.51 9.68 8.56
N LEU A 102 -9.51 8.99 9.11
CA LEU A 102 -9.27 8.98 10.57
C LEU A 102 -8.90 10.36 11.10
N GLN A 103 -8.12 11.14 10.34
CA GLN A 103 -7.77 12.53 10.69
C GLN A 103 -9.00 13.43 10.68
N TRP A 104 -9.85 13.33 9.66
CA TRP A 104 -11.11 14.08 9.58
C TRP A 104 -12.03 13.75 10.77
N LYS A 105 -12.18 12.45 11.10
CA LYS A 105 -12.99 11.97 12.23
C LYS A 105 -12.49 12.51 13.56
N GLN A 106 -11.17 12.51 13.78
CA GLN A 106 -10.57 13.07 15.00
C GLN A 106 -10.86 14.57 15.17
N GLN A 107 -10.85 15.35 14.09
CA GLN A 107 -11.12 16.79 14.13
C GLN A 107 -12.59 17.14 14.36
N HIS A 108 -13.53 16.28 13.96
CA HIS A 108 -14.98 16.55 14.06
C HIS A 108 -15.65 15.88 15.28
N GLU A 109 -15.03 14.89 15.91
CA GLU A 109 -15.50 14.32 17.19
C GLU A 109 -14.99 15.10 18.43
N GLU A 110 -14.03 16.02 18.25
CA GLU A 110 -13.51 16.92 19.31
C GLU A 110 -14.27 18.27 19.42
N GLU A 111 -15.24 18.55 18.53
CA GLU A 111 -16.21 19.69 18.60
C GLU A 111 -17.57 19.26 19.18
#